data_AF-A0A2H6NJR8-F1
#
_entry.id   AF-A0A2H6NJR8-F1
#
_cell.length_a   1.000
_cell.length_b   1.000
_cell.length_c   1.000
_cell.angle_alpha   90.00
_cell.angle_beta   90.00
_cell.angle_gamma   90.00
#
_symmetry.space_group_name_H-M   'P 1'
#
loop_
_entity.id
_entity.type
_entity.pdbx_description
1 polymer ?
#
loop_
_entity_poly.entity_id
_entity_poly.type
_entity_poly.pdbx_seq_one_letter_code
_entity_poly.pdbx_strand_id
1 'polypeptide(L)'
;ILEVEDKELLASQLLVLVGQRLAYALLHTQTKEGMELLARLPPTLCTWLKAMDPQDLKNVEVSITTTAKLVNKVIEHLPENHGQYSIALHLIEAVEGMS
;
A
#
# COMPACT_ATOMS: atom_id res chain seq x y z
N ILE A 1 0.11 27.82 -10.30
CA ILE A 1 0.62 26.59 -9.66
C ILE A 1 -0.53 25.59 -9.73
N LEU A 2 -0.34 24.41 -10.33
CA LEU A 2 -1.36 23.35 -10.25
C LEU A 2 -1.22 22.71 -8.87
N GLU A 3 -2.23 22.88 -8.02
CA GLU A 3 -2.32 22.19 -6.73
C GLU A 3 -3.47 21.21 -6.79
N VAL A 4 -3.31 20.09 -6.09
CA VAL A 4 -4.37 19.11 -5.93
C VAL A 4 -5.40 19.69 -4.96
N GLU A 5 -6.61 19.90 -5.46
CA GLU A 5 -7.70 20.52 -4.70
C GLU A 5 -8.21 19.60 -3.59
N ASP A 6 -8.26 18.29 -3.85
CA ASP A 6 -8.70 17.26 -2.91
C ASP A 6 -7.55 16.30 -2.54
N LYS A 7 -6.91 16.60 -1.42
CA LYS A 7 -5.78 15.80 -0.89
C LYS A 7 -6.24 14.45 -0.32
N GLU A 8 -7.47 14.37 0.17
CA GLU A 8 -8.03 13.13 0.74
C GLU A 8 -8.35 12.13 -0.38
N LEU A 9 -8.96 12.60 -1.46
CA LEU A 9 -9.19 11.79 -2.66
C LEU A 9 -7.86 11.32 -3.27
N LEU A 10 -6.87 12.20 -3.35
CA LEU A 10 -5.52 11.82 -3.79
C LEU A 10 -4.92 10.75 -2.88
N ALA A 11 -4.98 10.93 -1.56
CA ALA A 11 -4.46 9.95 -0.60
C ALA A 11 -5.12 8.57 -0.78
N SER A 12 -6.44 8.55 -0.98
CA SER A 12 -7.20 7.32 -1.23
C SER A 12 -6.78 6.64 -2.55
N GLN A 13 -6.55 7.40 -3.61
CA GLN A 13 -6.05 6.87 -4.89
C GLN A 13 -4.61 6.34 -4.77
N LEU A 14 -3.74 7.07 -4.07
CA LEU A 14 -2.37 6.64 -3.79
C LEU A 14 -2.36 5.39 -2.91
N LEU A 15 -3.29 5.24 -1.97
CA LEU A 15 -3.43 4.04 -1.15
C LEU A 15 -3.67 2.80 -2.02
N VAL A 16 -4.58 2.88 -3.00
CA VAL A 16 -4.83 1.79 -3.95
C VAL A 16 -3.56 1.45 -4.72
N LEU A 17 -2.81 2.45 -5.20
CA LEU A 17 -1.55 2.23 -5.91
C LEU A 17 -0.50 1.50 -5.05
N VAL A 18 -0.37 1.88 -3.77
CA VAL A 18 0.53 1.17 -2.85
C VAL A 18 0.04 -0.26 -2.62
N GLY A 19 -1.26 -0.44 -2.41
CA GLY A 19 -1.87 -1.76 -2.26
C GLY A 19 -1.55 -2.68 -3.43
N GLN A 20 -1.70 -2.20 -4.67
CA GLN A 20 -1.36 -2.94 -5.88
C GLN A 20 0.13 -3.29 -5.93
N ARG A 21 1.03 -2.35 -5.61
CA ARG A 21 2.48 -2.60 -5.58
C ARG A 21 2.85 -3.66 -4.56
N LEU A 22 2.29 -3.58 -3.36
CA LEU A 22 2.56 -4.54 -2.30
C LEU A 22 1.95 -5.91 -2.63
N ALA A 23 0.74 -5.95 -3.18
CA ALA A 23 0.10 -7.19 -3.64
C ALA A 23 0.92 -7.87 -4.74
N TYR A 24 1.48 -7.10 -5.68
CA TYR A 24 2.40 -7.63 -6.68
C TYR A 24 3.66 -8.21 -6.02
N ALA A 25 4.33 -7.43 -5.16
CA ALA A 25 5.54 -7.88 -4.46
C ALA A 25 5.30 -9.15 -3.63
N LEU A 26 4.19 -9.23 -2.89
CA LEU A 26 3.91 -10.33 -1.99
C LEU A 26 3.31 -11.56 -2.69
N LEU A 27 2.33 -11.37 -3.57
CA LEU A 27 1.54 -12.47 -4.16
C LEU A 27 2.06 -12.94 -5.52
N HIS A 28 2.73 -12.07 -6.30
CA HIS A 28 3.23 -12.42 -7.63
C HIS A 28 4.71 -12.84 -7.61
N THR A 29 5.56 -12.13 -6.87
CA THR A 29 7.00 -12.50 -6.81
C THR A 29 7.27 -13.67 -5.86
N GLN A 30 6.42 -13.86 -4.84
CA GLN A 30 6.46 -14.98 -3.89
C GLN A 30 7.84 -15.22 -3.25
N THR A 31 8.53 -14.16 -2.87
CA THR A 31 9.80 -14.28 -2.12
C THR A 31 9.56 -14.87 -0.73
N LYS A 32 10.59 -15.50 -0.16
CA LYS A 32 10.50 -16.11 1.17
C LYS A 32 10.15 -15.07 2.23
N GLU A 33 10.82 -13.92 2.20
CA GLU A 33 10.61 -12.80 3.12
C GLU A 33 9.20 -12.23 2.98
N GLY A 34 8.69 -12.12 1.75
CA GLY A 34 7.31 -11.68 1.49
C GLY A 34 6.27 -12.67 2.02
N MET A 35 6.51 -13.97 1.88
CA MET A 35 5.62 -15.01 2.43
C MET A 35 5.62 -15.03 3.96
N GLU A 36 6.78 -14.86 4.59
CA GLU A 36 6.90 -14.72 6.06
C GLU A 36 6.14 -13.49 6.57
N LEU A 37 6.22 -12.37 5.85
CA LEU A 37 5.45 -11.18 6.16
C LEU A 37 3.94 -11.42 6.00
N LEU A 38 3.51 -12.00 4.88
CA LEU A 38 2.09 -12.34 4.62
C LEU A 38 1.47 -13.15 5.75
N ALA A 39 2.22 -14.09 6.34
CA ALA A 39 1.76 -14.91 7.46
C ALA A 39 1.54 -14.11 8.77
N ARG A 40 2.15 -12.93 8.88
CA ARG A 40 2.06 -12.04 10.05
C ARG A 40 1.09 -10.89 9.84
N LEU A 41 0.62 -10.65 8.62
CA LEU A 41 -0.30 -9.55 8.33
C LEU A 41 -1.67 -9.76 8.98
N PRO A 42 -2.33 -8.67 9.41
CA PRO A 42 -3.72 -8.73 9.83
C PRO A 42 -4.63 -9.32 8.72
N PRO A 43 -5.65 -10.13 9.07
CA PRO A 43 -6.57 -10.72 8.08
C PRO A 43 -7.28 -9.69 7.19
N THR A 44 -7.54 -8.50 7.73
CA THR A 44 -8.13 -7.36 7.03
C THR A 44 -7.23 -6.88 5.90
N LEU A 45 -5.95 -6.65 6.18
CA LEU A 45 -4.97 -6.24 5.19
C LEU A 45 -4.74 -7.34 4.14
N CYS A 46 -4.63 -8.60 4.57
CA CYS A 46 -4.45 -9.73 3.65
C CYS A 46 -5.62 -9.86 2.66
N THR A 47 -6.86 -9.74 3.15
CA THR A 47 -8.06 -9.75 2.28
C THR A 47 -8.07 -8.56 1.32
N TRP A 48 -7.71 -7.38 1.81
CA TRP A 48 -7.63 -6.17 0.99
C TRP A 48 -6.55 -6.29 -0.11
N LEU A 49 -5.36 -6.79 0.22
CA LEU A 49 -4.28 -7.03 -0.76
C LEU A 49 -4.66 -8.05 -1.83
N LYS A 50 -5.39 -9.11 -1.47
CA LYS A 50 -5.92 -10.08 -2.45
C LYS A 50 -6.96 -9.47 -3.39
N ALA A 51 -7.64 -8.40 -2.96
CA ALA A 51 -8.60 -7.66 -3.78
C ALA A 51 -7.94 -6.57 -4.64
N MET A 52 -6.63 -6.29 -4.44
CA MET A 52 -5.89 -5.37 -5.31
C MET A 52 -5.56 -6.08 -6.62
N ASP A 53 -6.18 -5.66 -7.70
CA ASP A 53 -5.84 -6.14 -9.04
C ASP A 53 -4.58 -5.43 -9.56
N PRO A 54 -3.45 -6.13 -9.79
CA PRO A 54 -2.24 -5.54 -10.32
C PRO A 54 -2.23 -5.47 -11.86
N GLN A 55 -3.28 -5.90 -12.56
CA GLN A 55 -3.32 -5.89 -14.03
C GLN A 55 -3.14 -4.49 -14.63
N ASP A 56 -3.65 -3.45 -13.95
CA ASP A 56 -3.48 -2.06 -14.37
C ASP A 56 -2.19 -1.40 -13.83
N LEU A 57 -1.39 -2.13 -13.05
CA LEU A 57 -0.20 -1.58 -12.41
C LEU A 57 0.90 -1.35 -13.44
N LYS A 58 1.08 -0.09 -13.84
CA LYS A 58 2.22 0.34 -14.65
C LYS A 58 3.45 0.52 -13.77
N ASN A 59 4.62 0.17 -14.29
CA ASN A 59 5.92 0.32 -13.63
C ASN A 59 5.99 -0.50 -12.32
N VAL A 60 6.06 -1.83 -12.46
CA VAL A 60 6.12 -2.78 -11.35
C VAL A 60 7.48 -2.82 -10.65
N GLU A 61 8.54 -2.28 -11.27
CA GLU A 61 9.92 -2.28 -10.76
C GLU A 61 10.19 -1.12 -9.79
N VAL A 62 9.24 -0.83 -8.89
CA VAL A 62 9.41 0.21 -7.88
C VAL A 62 9.96 -0.39 -6.60
N SER A 63 11.05 0.18 -6.09
CA SER A 63 11.65 -0.27 -4.83
C SER A 63 10.67 -0.18 -3.67
N ILE A 64 10.78 -1.12 -2.72
CA ILE A 64 9.94 -1.16 -1.52
C ILE A 64 10.08 0.12 -0.68
N THR A 65 11.28 0.70 -0.63
CA THR A 65 11.56 1.98 0.04
C THR A 65 10.75 3.14 -0.57
N THR A 66 10.62 3.19 -1.90
CA THR A 66 9.78 4.20 -2.57
C THR A 66 8.31 4.00 -2.23
N THR A 67 7.87 2.73 -2.15
CA THR A 67 6.52 2.38 -1.72
C THR A 67 6.26 2.82 -0.27
N ALA A 68 7.24 2.67 0.64
CA ALA A 68 7.11 3.10 2.03
C ALA A 68 6.93 4.61 2.17
N LYS A 69 7.72 5.38 1.41
CA LYS A 69 7.58 6.84 1.34
C LYS A 69 6.19 7.24 0.83
N LEU A 70 5.63 6.48 -0.11
CA LEU A 70 4.30 6.76 -0.64
C LEU A 70 3.20 6.50 0.41
N VAL A 71 3.28 5.41 1.18
CA VAL A 71 2.32 5.17 2.27
C VAL A 71 2.38 6.26 3.33
N ASN A 72 3.58 6.73 3.68
CA ASN A 72 3.72 7.86 4.61
C ASN A 72 2.98 9.11 4.09
N LYS A 73 3.08 9.41 2.78
CA LYS A 73 2.32 10.50 2.18
C LYS A 73 0.81 10.28 2.15
N VAL A 74 0.36 9.03 2.04
CA VAL A 74 -1.06 8.70 2.20
C VAL A 74 -1.51 9.02 3.61
N ILE A 75 -0.79 8.54 4.64
CA ILE A 75 -1.15 8.75 6.06
C ILE A 75 -1.16 10.25 6.42
N GLU A 76 -0.23 11.04 5.89
CA GLU A 76 -0.19 12.50 6.09
C GLU A 76 -1.42 13.24 5.52
N HIS A 77 -2.08 12.68 4.52
CA HIS A 77 -3.17 13.34 3.78
C HIS A 77 -4.54 12.66 3.95
N LEU A 78 -4.58 11.50 4.59
CA LEU A 78 -5.81 10.76 4.88
C LEU A 78 -6.25 11.04 6.32
N PRO A 79 -7.47 11.56 6.56
CA PRO A 79 -7.96 11.82 7.91
C PRO A 79 -8.02 10.55 8.78
N GLU A 80 -7.74 10.66 10.07
CA GLU A 80 -7.77 9.51 11.01
C GLU A 80 -9.16 8.88 11.15
N ASN A 81 -10.23 9.66 10.95
CA ASN A 81 -11.61 9.20 10.95
C ASN A 81 -12.05 8.58 9.61
N HIS A 82 -11.18 8.57 8.59
CA HIS A 82 -11.47 7.99 7.30
C HIS A 82 -11.48 6.45 7.35
N GLY A 83 -12.41 5.82 6.66
CA GLY A 83 -12.60 4.36 6.71
C GLY A 83 -11.39 3.54 6.24
N GLN A 84 -10.50 4.14 5.44
CA GLN A 84 -9.28 3.50 4.93
C GLN A 84 -8.03 3.79 5.78
N TYR A 85 -8.12 4.65 6.80
CA TYR A 85 -6.95 5.04 7.59
C TYR A 85 -6.30 3.86 8.30
N SER A 86 -7.11 2.95 8.85
CA SER A 86 -6.61 1.71 9.46
C SER A 86 -5.87 0.80 8.48
N ILE A 87 -6.28 0.78 7.21
CA ILE A 87 -5.58 0.03 6.16
C ILE A 87 -4.22 0.68 5.87
N ALA A 88 -4.17 2.00 5.76
CA ALA A 88 -2.92 2.73 5.53
C ALA A 88 -1.89 2.49 6.65
N LEU A 89 -2.33 2.44 7.92
CA LEU A 89 -1.47 2.10 9.05
C LEU A 89 -0.91 0.67 8.97
N HIS A 90 -1.74 -0.33 8.74
CA HIS A 90 -1.23 -1.70 8.58
C HIS A 90 -0.31 -1.84 7.35
N LEU A 91 -0.57 -1.04 6.31
CA LEU A 91 0.21 -1.07 5.08
C LEU A 91 1.63 -0.52 5.29
N ILE A 92 1.81 0.54 6.09
CA ILE A 92 3.16 1.05 6.39
C ILE A 92 3.96 0.01 7.18
N GLU A 93 3.36 -0.61 8.19
CA GLU A 93 4.00 -1.68 8.98
C GLU A 93 4.44 -2.85 8.09
N ALA A 94 3.60 -3.24 7.12
CA ALA A 94 3.92 -4.28 6.17
C ALA A 94 5.11 -3.90 5.27
N VAL A 95 5.08 -2.69 4.69
CA VAL A 95 6.13 -2.22 3.78
C VAL A 95 7.47 -2.02 4.51
N GLU A 96 7.44 -1.53 5.75
CA GLU A 96 8.63 -1.40 6.60
C GLU A 96 9.21 -2.78 6.98
N GLY A 97 8.36 -3.79 7.19
CA GLY A 97 8.80 -5.16 7.43
C GLY A 97 9.54 -5.82 6.25
N MET A 98 9.47 -5.23 5.05
CA MET A 98 10.17 -5.69 3.84
C MET A 98 11.41 -4.86 3.47
N SER A 99 11.62 -3.72 4.14
CA SER A 99 12.66 -2.74 3.77
C SER A 99 14.02 -3.01 4.41
#